data_AF-A0A6M3KAF5-F1
#
_entry.id   AF-A0A6M3KAF5-F1
#
_cell.length_a   1.000
_cell.length_b   1.000
_cell.length_c   1.000
_cell.angle_alpha   90.00
_cell.angle_beta   90.00
_cell.angle_gamma   90.00
#
_symmetry.space_group_name_H-M   'P 1'
#
loop_
_entity.id
_entity.type
_entity.pdbx_description
1 polymer ?
#
loop_
_entity_poly.entity_id
_entity_poly.type
_entity_poly.pdbx_seq_one_letter_code
_entity_poly.pdbx_strand_id
1 'polypeptide(L)'
;MDANILCTLLAQRIPPEQFQLWGLDIHWMAPEYDTPENRAIVEDVVANYASLAAGVVAVEQLAKLKNRLKQELKETASSDAQIFRMMLAIWDVGVTKGLWVNADLPTPIRAVAAQWKQKLQEIDS
;
A
#
# COMPACT_ATOMS: atom_id res chain seq x y z
N MET A 1 0.12 -28.14 1.12
CA MET A 1 -1.03 -27.28 1.47
C MET A 1 -0.58 -26.41 2.63
N ASP A 2 -0.80 -25.10 2.57
CA ASP A 2 -0.44 -24.17 3.65
C ASP A 2 -1.65 -24.02 4.58
N ALA A 3 -1.43 -24.22 5.89
CA ALA A 3 -2.51 -24.21 6.87
C ALA A 3 -3.18 -22.83 7.01
N ASN A 4 -2.43 -21.73 6.83
CA ASN A 4 -2.99 -20.38 6.91
C ASN A 4 -3.83 -20.06 5.68
N ILE A 5 -3.37 -20.47 4.50
CA ILE A 5 -4.15 -20.32 3.27
C ILE A 5 -5.41 -21.19 3.33
N LEU A 6 -5.29 -22.43 3.79
CA LEU A 6 -6.45 -23.31 3.99
C LEU A 6 -7.45 -22.69 4.98
N CYS A 7 -6.98 -22.17 6.11
CA CYS A 7 -7.81 -21.46 7.08
C CYS A 7 -8.55 -20.28 6.44
N THR A 8 -7.83 -19.47 5.67
CA THR A 8 -8.39 -18.30 4.97
C THR A 8 -9.47 -18.72 3.97
N LEU A 9 -9.23 -19.78 3.20
CA LEU A 9 -10.17 -20.27 2.20
C LEU A 9 -11.44 -20.88 2.83
N LEU A 10 -11.31 -21.54 3.97
CA LEU A 10 -12.43 -22.06 4.74
C LEU A 10 -13.22 -20.93 5.41
N ALA A 11 -12.53 -19.96 6.03
CA ALA A 11 -13.13 -18.80 6.70
C ALA A 11 -13.96 -17.90 5.75
N GLN A 12 -13.71 -17.97 4.44
CA GLN A 12 -14.53 -17.27 3.43
C GLN A 12 -15.92 -17.90 3.22
N ARG A 13 -16.11 -19.16 3.64
CA ARG A 13 -17.30 -19.97 3.34
C ARG A 13 -17.98 -20.51 4.60
N ILE A 14 -17.19 -20.77 5.64
CA ILE A 14 -17.61 -21.27 6.94
C ILE A 14 -17.24 -20.22 7.98
N PRO A 15 -18.15 -19.83 8.88
CA PRO A 15 -17.83 -18.88 9.94
C PRO A 15 -16.64 -19.36 10.80
N PRO A 16 -15.61 -18.52 11.04
CA PRO A 16 -14.40 -18.92 11.77
C PRO A 16 -14.65 -19.45 13.19
N GLU A 17 -15.75 -19.07 13.82
CA GLU A 17 -16.17 -19.54 15.13
C GLU A 17 -16.66 -21.01 15.13
N GLN A 18 -16.91 -21.59 13.95
CA GLN A 18 -17.45 -22.95 13.83
C GLN A 18 -16.36 -24.03 13.69
N PHE A 19 -15.12 -23.64 13.34
CA PHE A 19 -14.04 -24.59 13.10
C PHE A 19 -12.68 -24.08 13.58
N GLN A 20 -11.75 -25.00 13.78
CA GLN A 20 -10.34 -24.74 13.97
C GLN A 20 -9.51 -25.69 13.12
N LEU A 21 -8.30 -25.25 12.74
CA LEU A 21 -7.33 -26.11 12.09
C LEU A 21 -6.26 -26.55 13.09
N TRP A 22 -6.06 -27.86 13.20
CA TRP A 22 -4.93 -28.44 13.90
C TRP A 22 -3.98 -29.01 12.85
N GLY A 23 -3.03 -28.18 12.40
CA GLY A 23 -2.25 -28.48 11.21
C GLY A 23 -3.11 -28.38 9.95
N LEU A 24 -3.42 -29.53 9.32
CA LEU A 24 -4.31 -29.61 8.16
C LEU A 24 -5.67 -30.25 8.49
N ASP A 25 -5.82 -30.75 9.71
CA ASP A 25 -7.05 -31.40 10.16
C ASP A 25 -8.05 -30.36 10.66
N ILE A 26 -9.31 -30.54 10.28
CA ILE A 26 -10.42 -29.63 10.62
C ILE A 26 -11.13 -30.17 11.85
N HIS A 27 -11.17 -29.36 12.88
CA HIS A 27 -11.88 -29.62 14.12
C HIS A 27 -13.08 -28.71 14.22
N TRP A 28 -14.27 -29.30 14.30
CA TRP A 28 -15.50 -28.56 14.53
C TRP A 28 -15.59 -28.13 15.99
N MET A 29 -15.93 -26.86 16.22
CA MET A 29 -16.05 -26.29 17.58
C MET A 29 -17.24 -26.86 18.35
N ALA A 30 -18.26 -27.33 17.63
CA ALA A 30 -19.41 -28.05 18.17
C ALA A 30 -19.88 -29.12 17.17
N PRO A 31 -20.48 -30.23 17.64
CA PRO A 31 -20.98 -31.30 16.76
C PRO A 31 -22.04 -30.84 15.75
N GLU A 32 -22.78 -29.79 16.07
CA GLU A 32 -23.81 -29.19 15.20
C GLU A 32 -23.23 -28.49 13.96
N TYR A 33 -21.95 -28.11 13.99
CA TYR A 33 -21.27 -27.51 12.83
C TYR A 33 -20.69 -28.57 11.89
N ASP A 34 -20.64 -29.83 12.31
CA ASP A 34 -20.22 -30.95 11.47
C ASP A 34 -21.36 -31.43 10.56
N THR A 35 -21.87 -30.52 9.73
CA THR A 35 -22.98 -30.78 8.81
C THR A 35 -22.48 -31.33 7.48
N PRO A 36 -23.32 -32.07 6.73
CA PRO A 36 -22.99 -32.51 5.37
C PRO A 36 -22.59 -31.35 4.45
N GLU A 37 -23.23 -30.18 4.59
CA GLU A 37 -22.92 -28.98 3.81
C GLU A 37 -21.52 -28.45 4.13
N ASN A 38 -21.17 -28.36 5.41
CA ASN A 38 -19.85 -27.91 5.84
C ASN A 38 -18.74 -28.90 5.42
N ARG A 39 -19.00 -30.21 5.48
CA ARG A 39 -18.07 -31.23 4.94
C ARG A 39 -17.89 -31.10 3.44
N ALA A 40 -18.96 -30.86 2.68
CA ALA A 40 -18.86 -30.64 1.24
C ALA A 40 -18.04 -29.39 0.88
N ILE A 41 -18.16 -28.31 1.67
CA ILE A 41 -17.33 -27.11 1.52
C ILE A 41 -15.86 -27.44 1.77
N VAL A 42 -15.56 -28.19 2.82
CA VAL A 42 -14.20 -28.63 3.13
C VAL A 42 -13.61 -29.45 1.97
N GLU A 43 -14.35 -30.43 1.48
CA GLU A 43 -13.93 -31.27 0.36
C GLU A 43 -13.69 -30.45 -0.91
N ASP A 44 -14.58 -29.51 -1.24
CA ASP A 44 -14.42 -28.59 -2.37
C ASP A 44 -13.14 -27.74 -2.25
N VAL A 45 -12.92 -27.15 -1.07
CA VAL A 45 -11.74 -26.31 -0.81
C VAL A 45 -10.45 -27.14 -0.90
N VAL A 46 -10.44 -28.36 -0.37
CA VAL A 46 -9.29 -29.26 -0.43
C VAL A 46 -9.02 -29.71 -1.87
N ALA A 47 -10.06 -30.09 -2.61
CA ALA A 47 -9.95 -30.53 -4.01
C ALA A 47 -9.46 -29.39 -4.93
N ASN A 48 -9.94 -28.17 -4.71
CA ASN A 48 -9.62 -27.00 -5.52
C ASN A 48 -8.49 -26.13 -4.92
N TYR A 49 -7.80 -26.62 -3.89
CA TYR A 49 -6.85 -25.83 -3.10
C TYR A 49 -5.81 -25.11 -3.95
N ALA A 50 -5.18 -25.79 -4.92
CA ALA A 50 -4.11 -25.20 -5.72
C ALA A 50 -4.55 -23.95 -6.50
N SER A 51 -5.75 -24.00 -7.08
CA SER A 51 -6.34 -22.87 -7.82
C SER A 51 -6.73 -21.74 -6.88
N LEU A 52 -7.40 -22.08 -5.76
CA LEU A 52 -7.85 -21.10 -4.77
C LEU A 52 -6.67 -20.40 -4.06
N ALA A 53 -5.63 -21.15 -3.72
CA ALA A 53 -4.43 -20.65 -3.08
C ALA A 53 -3.67 -19.65 -3.96
N ALA A 54 -3.64 -19.87 -5.28
CA ALA A 54 -3.03 -18.91 -6.21
C ALA A 54 -3.72 -17.54 -6.15
N GLY A 55 -5.05 -17.53 -6.00
CA GLY A 55 -5.83 -16.30 -5.80
C GLY A 55 -5.47 -15.56 -4.50
N VAL A 56 -5.36 -16.29 -3.39
CA VAL A 56 -4.98 -15.71 -2.08
C VAL A 56 -3.59 -15.07 -2.14
N VAL A 57 -2.61 -15.80 -2.70
CA VAL A 57 -1.23 -15.30 -2.84
C VAL A 57 -1.18 -14.06 -3.74
N ALA A 58 -1.94 -14.03 -4.83
CA ALA A 58 -2.00 -12.87 -5.72
C ALA A 58 -2.56 -11.61 -5.01
N VAL A 59 -3.61 -11.78 -4.19
CA VAL A 59 -4.19 -10.67 -3.40
C VAL A 59 -3.20 -10.15 -2.36
N GLU A 60 -2.49 -11.03 -1.66
CA GLU A 60 -1.45 -10.63 -0.70
C GLU A 60 -0.30 -9.87 -1.37
N GLN A 61 0.13 -10.33 -2.55
CA GLN A 61 1.16 -9.65 -3.33
C GLN A 61 0.69 -8.27 -3.80
N LEU A 62 -0.55 -8.14 -4.25
CA LEU A 62 -1.14 -6.85 -4.63
C LEU A 62 -1.20 -5.87 -3.45
N ALA A 63 -1.56 -6.34 -2.25
CA ALA A 63 -1.55 -5.53 -1.04
C ALA A 63 -0.14 -5.02 -0.71
N LYS A 64 0.87 -5.89 -0.81
CA LYS A 64 2.29 -5.52 -0.61
C LYS A 64 2.75 -4.49 -1.65
N LEU A 65 2.46 -4.71 -2.93
CA LEU A 65 2.79 -3.77 -4.02
C LEU A 65 2.13 -2.41 -3.81
N LYS A 66 0.85 -2.38 -3.43
CA LYS A 66 0.12 -1.13 -3.14
C LYS A 66 0.77 -0.34 -2.01
N ASN A 67 1.20 -1.02 -0.94
CA ASN A 67 1.88 -0.37 0.18
C ASN A 67 3.26 0.16 -0.22
N ARG A 68 4.01 -0.62 -1.00
CA ARG A 68 5.30 -0.18 -1.54
C ARG A 68 5.17 1.05 -2.44
N LEU A 69 4.18 1.05 -3.34
CA LEU A 69 3.89 2.20 -4.20
C LEU A 69 3.53 3.45 -3.40
N LYS A 70 2.73 3.31 -2.33
CA LYS A 70 2.43 4.44 -1.44
C LYS A 70 3.68 4.99 -0.76
N GLN A 71 4.60 4.10 -0.35
CA GLN A 71 5.85 4.52 0.26
C GLN A 71 6.76 5.23 -0.73
N GLU A 72 6.97 4.66 -1.92
CA GLU A 72 7.77 5.27 -2.99
C GLU A 72 7.20 6.62 -3.44
N LEU A 73 5.86 6.77 -3.49
CA LEU A 73 5.21 8.05 -3.76
C LEU A 73 5.54 9.09 -2.68
N LYS A 74 5.52 8.69 -1.40
CA LYS A 74 5.85 9.58 -0.28
C LYS A 74 7.33 9.97 -0.29
N GLU A 75 8.22 9.04 -0.59
CA GLU A 75 9.65 9.30 -0.71
C GLU A 75 9.95 10.25 -1.88
N THR A 76 9.28 10.06 -3.03
CA THR A 76 9.39 10.95 -4.19
C THR A 76 8.89 12.35 -3.86
N ALA A 77 7.71 12.48 -3.24
CA ALA A 77 7.18 13.77 -2.81
C ALA A 77 8.11 14.47 -1.79
N SER A 78 8.72 13.71 -0.88
CA SER A 78 9.69 14.24 0.08
C SER A 78 10.98 14.71 -0.60
N SER A 79 11.49 13.96 -1.58
CA SER A 79 12.66 14.34 -2.38
C SER A 79 12.39 15.60 -3.19
N ASP A 80 11.23 15.69 -3.86
CA ASP A 80 10.82 16.87 -4.61
C ASP A 80 10.72 18.09 -3.70
N ALA A 81 10.12 17.95 -2.52
CA ALA A 81 10.04 19.02 -1.53
C ALA A 81 11.43 19.49 -1.08
N GLN A 82 12.40 18.59 -0.89
CA GLN A 82 13.78 18.96 -0.55
C GLN A 82 14.44 19.76 -1.69
N ILE A 83 14.27 19.33 -2.94
CA ILE A 83 14.79 20.04 -4.12
C ILE A 83 14.19 21.45 -4.20
N PHE A 84 12.87 21.59 -4.03
CA PHE A 84 12.21 22.90 -4.07
C PHE A 84 12.69 23.81 -2.92
N ARG A 85 12.85 23.28 -1.70
CA ARG A 85 13.38 24.05 -0.56
C ARG A 85 14.82 24.51 -0.83
N MET A 86 15.67 23.65 -1.40
CA MET A 86 17.04 24.02 -1.76
C MET A 86 17.07 25.12 -2.82
N MET A 87 16.26 25.00 -3.88
CA MET A 87 16.19 26.01 -4.94
C MET A 87 15.69 27.36 -4.41
N LEU A 88 14.70 27.36 -3.52
CA LEU A 88 14.23 28.58 -2.85
C LEU A 88 15.30 29.20 -1.93
N ALA A 89 16.08 28.37 -1.21
CA ALA A 89 17.17 28.87 -0.37
C ALA A 89 18.29 29.50 -1.21
N ILE A 90 18.68 28.88 -2.33
CA ILE A 90 19.66 29.45 -3.28
C ILE A 90 19.16 30.77 -3.85
N TRP A 91 17.87 30.83 -4.22
CA TRP A 91 17.22 32.03 -4.69
C TRP A 91 17.33 33.17 -3.66
N ASP A 92 16.91 32.90 -2.42
CA ASP A 92 16.90 33.89 -1.33
C ASP A 92 18.32 34.42 -1.08
N VAL A 93 19.32 33.53 -0.98
CA VAL A 93 20.73 33.91 -0.80
C VAL A 93 21.20 34.87 -1.89
N GLY A 94 20.90 34.61 -3.15
CA GLY A 94 21.36 35.50 -4.22
C GLY A 94 20.61 36.83 -4.25
N VAL A 95 19.35 36.90 -3.78
CA VAL A 95 18.62 38.16 -3.63
C VAL A 95 19.23 38.97 -2.48
N THR A 96 19.42 38.37 -1.30
CA THR A 96 19.97 39.05 -0.12
C THR A 96 21.40 39.53 -0.35
N LYS A 97 22.23 38.73 -1.03
CA LYS A 97 23.63 39.08 -1.31
C LYS A 97 23.81 40.03 -2.49
N GLY A 98 22.71 40.45 -3.13
CA GLY A 98 22.78 41.27 -4.32
C GLY A 98 23.51 40.59 -5.50
N LEU A 99 23.60 39.26 -5.50
CA LEU A 99 24.22 38.51 -6.60
C LEU A 99 23.37 38.59 -7.88
N TRP A 100 22.07 38.83 -7.73
CA TRP A 100 21.12 38.98 -8.85
C TRP A 100 20.91 40.44 -9.29
N VAL A 101 21.72 41.42 -8.83
CA VAL A 101 21.48 42.87 -9.00
C VAL A 101 21.55 43.36 -10.46
N ASN A 102 22.12 42.58 -11.38
CA ASN A 102 22.14 42.87 -12.83
C ASN A 102 21.43 41.82 -13.69
N ALA A 103 20.79 40.83 -13.06
CA ALA A 103 19.83 40.04 -13.79
C ALA A 103 18.57 40.89 -13.80
N ASP A 104 18.29 41.57 -14.91
CA ASP A 104 16.92 41.87 -15.32
C ASP A 104 16.20 40.52 -15.37
N LEU A 105 15.82 40.01 -14.20
CA LEU A 105 15.25 38.69 -14.03
C LEU A 105 13.93 38.77 -14.79
N PRO A 106 13.82 38.12 -15.96
CA PRO A 106 12.58 38.19 -16.68
C PRO A 106 11.50 37.66 -15.73
N THR A 107 10.37 38.37 -15.67
CA THR A 107 9.11 38.02 -14.97
C THR A 107 8.87 36.51 -14.77
N PRO A 108 9.19 35.61 -15.74
CA PRO A 108 9.20 34.16 -15.53
C PRO A 108 9.89 33.64 -14.27
N ILE A 109 11.02 34.17 -13.81
CA ILE A 109 11.76 33.54 -12.69
C ILE A 109 11.04 33.75 -11.35
N ARG A 110 10.43 34.93 -11.14
CA ARG A 110 9.57 35.17 -9.95
C ARG A 110 8.30 34.31 -9.99
N ALA A 111 7.73 34.11 -11.18
CA ALA A 111 6.58 33.23 -11.36
C ALA A 111 6.94 31.76 -11.05
N VAL A 112 8.11 31.31 -11.47
CA VAL A 112 8.64 29.96 -11.17
C VAL A 112 8.85 29.77 -9.66
N ALA A 113 9.42 30.75 -8.96
CA ALA A 113 9.58 30.69 -7.51
C ALA A 113 8.23 30.64 -6.75
N ALA A 114 7.21 31.36 -7.23
CA ALA A 114 5.86 31.31 -6.67
C ALA A 114 5.20 29.94 -6.92
N GLN A 115 5.37 29.35 -8.10
CA GLN A 115 4.91 28.00 -8.40
C GLN A 115 5.57 26.94 -7.51
N TRP A 116 6.87 27.07 -7.22
CA TRP A 116 7.54 26.16 -6.28
C TRP A 116 7.02 26.29 -4.85
N LYS A 117 6.74 27.51 -4.38
CA LYS A 117 6.10 27.72 -3.07
C LYS A 117 4.72 27.09 -3.00
N GLN A 118 3.91 27.23 -4.06
CA GLN A 118 2.59 26.62 -4.13
C GLN A 118 2.69 25.09 -4.12
N LYS A 119 3.56 24.49 -4.93
CA LYS A 119 3.78 23.04 -4.94
C LYS A 119 4.25 22.50 -3.58
N LEU A 120 5.09 23.24 -2.87
CA LEU A 120 5.49 22.87 -1.51
C LEU A 120 4.31 22.87 -0.53
N GLN A 121 3.41 23.84 -0.63
CA GLN A 121 2.20 23.88 0.20
C GLN A 121 1.27 22.68 -0.09
N GLU A 122 1.17 22.25 -1.35
CA GLU A 122 0.39 21.07 -1.75
C GLU A 122 1.02 19.75 -1.28
N ILE A 123 2.35 19.69 -1.16
CA ILE A 123 3.06 18.51 -0.63
C ILE A 123 3.01 18.46 0.92
N ASP A 124 3.04 19.61 1.58
CA ASP A 124 3.04 19.73 3.04
C ASP A 124 1.61 19.65 3.66
N SER A 125 0.54 19.74 2.85
CA SER A 125 -0.88 19.63 3.26
C SER A 125 -1.42 18.20 3.28
#